data_AF-A0A7C1CKQ0-F1
#
_entry.id   AF-A0A7C1CKQ0-F1
#
_cell.length_a   1.000
_cell.length_b   1.000
_cell.length_c   1.000
_cell.angle_alpha   90.00
_cell.angle_beta   90.00
_cell.angle_gamma   90.00
#
_symmetry.space_group_name_H-M   'P 1'
#
loop_
_entity.id
_entity.type
_entity.pdbx_description
1 polymer ?
#
loop_
_entity_poly.entity_id
_entity_poly.type
_entity_poly.pdbx_seq_one_letter_code
_entity_poly.pdbx_strand_id
1 'polypeptide(L)'
;MEYFNGIAQDDEHGREPWVYDPNGRDCRILKDLCPGPCASNPDLFLSVGEWVYFSADDGIHGRRVWRSSASGDNIKMLNLAPDDGAGLNVVQIFTLLGRIYCYA
;
A
#
# COMPACT_ATOMS: atom_id res chain seq x y z
N MET A 1 -8.70 17.67 -7.62
CA MET A 1 -7.23 17.72 -7.40
C MET A 1 -6.81 16.32 -7.06
N GLU A 2 -5.82 15.77 -7.77
CA GLU A 2 -5.53 14.34 -7.78
C GLU A 2 -4.28 14.05 -6.93
N TYR A 3 -4.43 13.18 -5.93
CA TYR A 3 -3.31 12.63 -5.16
C TYR A 3 -2.63 11.55 -5.99
N PHE A 4 -1.30 11.44 -5.89
CA PHE A 4 -0.53 10.37 -6.51
C PHE A 4 0.08 9.48 -5.42
N ASN A 5 -0.07 8.17 -5.57
CA ASN A 5 0.50 7.19 -4.65
C ASN A 5 1.66 6.47 -5.33
N GLY A 6 2.75 6.27 -4.59
CA GLY A 6 3.99 5.72 -5.12
C GLY A 6 4.91 5.19 -4.02
N ILE A 7 6.20 5.17 -4.31
CA ILE A 7 7.22 4.54 -3.47
C ILE A 7 8.39 5.50 -3.29
N ALA A 8 8.90 5.62 -2.07
CA ALA A 8 10.14 6.34 -1.76
C ALA A 8 10.79 5.78 -0.48
N GLN A 9 12.00 6.25 -0.19
CA GLN A 9 12.82 5.87 0.97
C GLN A 9 13.52 7.11 1.54
N ASP A 10 13.84 7.11 2.82
CA ASP A 10 14.67 8.12 3.49
C ASP A 10 15.66 7.47 4.47
N ASP A 11 16.36 8.26 5.29
CA ASP A 11 17.39 7.74 6.22
C ASP A 11 16.78 7.05 7.46
N GLU A 12 15.51 7.32 7.76
CA GLU A 12 14.77 6.78 8.91
C GLU A 12 13.88 5.59 8.50
N HIS A 13 13.41 5.58 7.25
CA HIS A 13 12.45 4.63 6.69
C HIS A 13 13.00 3.97 5.43
N GLY A 14 12.83 2.65 5.32
CA GLY A 14 13.13 1.94 4.09
C GLY A 14 12.17 2.28 2.95
N ARG A 15 12.05 1.37 1.97
CA ARG A 15 11.16 1.58 0.82
C ARG A 15 9.70 1.41 1.22
N GLU A 16 9.02 2.54 1.42
CA GLU A 16 7.67 2.63 1.96
C GLU A 16 6.66 3.21 0.95
N PRO A 17 5.33 3.18 1.22
CA PRO A 17 4.33 3.84 0.38
C PRO A 17 4.29 5.34 0.65
N TRP A 18 4.21 6.14 -0.42
CA TRP A 18 4.20 7.61 -0.35
C TRP A 18 3.03 8.21 -1.10
N VAL A 19 2.63 9.40 -0.67
CA VAL A 19 1.57 10.19 -1.30
C VAL A 19 2.07 11.59 -1.64
N TYR A 20 1.77 12.06 -2.86
CA TYR A 20 1.89 13.46 -3.26
C TYR A 20 0.57 14.18 -3.00
N ASP A 21 0.60 15.21 -2.15
CA ASP A 21 -0.54 16.11 -1.92
C ASP A 21 -0.46 17.30 -2.88
N PRO A 22 -1.38 17.44 -3.86
CA PRO A 22 -1.37 18.56 -4.80
C PRO A 22 -1.75 19.91 -4.18
N ASN A 23 -2.41 19.92 -3.01
CA ASN A 23 -2.78 21.15 -2.31
C ASN A 23 -1.57 21.76 -1.59
N GLY A 24 -0.79 20.91 -0.91
CA GLY A 24 0.46 21.30 -0.26
C GLY A 24 1.67 21.32 -1.20
N ARG A 25 1.55 20.66 -2.36
CA ARG A 25 2.64 20.36 -3.31
C ARG A 25 3.83 19.65 -2.66
N ASP A 26 3.51 18.67 -1.81
CA ASP A 26 4.50 17.96 -0.99
C ASP A 26 4.34 16.44 -1.13
N CYS A 27 5.45 15.72 -0.92
CA CYS A 27 5.49 14.28 -0.85
C CYS A 27 5.68 13.86 0.60
N ARG A 28 4.82 12.98 1.10
CA ARG A 28 4.99 12.42 2.44
C ARG A 28 4.79 10.91 2.45
N ILE A 29 5.41 10.27 3.43
CA ILE A 29 5.15 8.88 3.72
C ILE A 29 3.65 8.72 3.98
N LEU A 30 3.04 7.74 3.31
CA LEU A 30 1.65 7.41 3.51
C LEU A 30 1.49 6.67 4.84
N LYS A 31 2.37 5.72 5.08
CA LYS A 31 2.58 5.04 6.37
C LYS A 31 3.91 4.30 6.36
N ASP A 32 4.63 4.34 7.47
CA ASP A 32 5.72 3.42 7.75
C ASP A 32 5.13 2.04 8.05
N LEU A 33 5.03 1.19 7.01
CA LEU A 33 4.41 -0.12 7.11
C LEU A 33 5.36 -1.14 7.71
N CYS A 34 6.64 -1.13 7.32
CA CYS A 34 7.67 -1.93 7.98
C CYS A 34 8.57 -1.03 8.83
N PRO A 35 8.38 -1.00 10.17
CA PRO A 35 8.93 0.06 11.01
C PRO A 35 10.44 0.29 10.91
N GLY A 36 10.81 1.57 10.87
CA GLY A 36 12.22 2.02 10.87
C GLY A 36 12.92 1.70 9.54
N PRO A 37 14.20 1.28 9.53
CA PRO A 37 14.96 1.10 8.29
C PRO A 37 14.53 -0.14 7.48
N CYS A 38 13.51 -0.88 7.93
CA CYS A 38 12.92 -1.96 7.16
C CYS A 38 12.19 -1.39 5.93
N ALA A 39 12.03 -2.20 4.88
CA ALA A 39 11.33 -1.82 3.66
C ALA A 39 10.09 -2.69 3.47
N SER A 40 8.91 -2.06 3.40
CA SER A 40 7.66 -2.75 3.07
C SER A 40 7.52 -3.10 1.60
N ASN A 41 8.35 -2.49 0.74
CA ASN A 41 8.42 -2.73 -0.71
C ASN A 41 7.03 -2.72 -1.36
N PRO A 42 6.26 -1.64 -1.33
CA PRO A 42 4.91 -1.65 -1.87
C PRO A 42 4.90 -1.74 -3.40
N ASP A 43 3.92 -2.45 -3.97
CA ASP A 43 3.70 -2.56 -5.43
C ASP A 43 2.23 -2.81 -5.78
N LEU A 44 1.92 -3.07 -7.05
CA LEU A 44 0.57 -3.41 -7.55
C LEU A 44 -0.51 -2.37 -7.23
N PHE A 45 -0.14 -1.09 -7.27
CA PHE A 45 -1.06 0.02 -7.01
C PHE A 45 -2.23 0.04 -8.01
N LEU A 46 -3.45 0.10 -7.47
CA LEU A 46 -4.70 0.19 -8.21
C LEU A 46 -5.62 1.21 -7.54
N SER A 47 -5.99 2.25 -8.27
CA SER A 47 -6.99 3.24 -7.82
C SER A 47 -8.41 2.82 -8.25
N VAL A 48 -9.35 2.82 -7.30
CA VAL A 48 -10.77 2.52 -7.52
C VAL A 48 -11.63 3.47 -6.67
N GLY A 49 -12.21 4.48 -7.32
CA GLY A 49 -12.97 5.51 -6.62
C GLY A 49 -12.07 6.31 -5.68
N GLU A 50 -12.43 6.37 -4.39
CA GLU A 50 -11.65 7.10 -3.36
C GLU A 50 -10.54 6.25 -2.71
N TRP A 51 -10.40 4.99 -3.14
CA TRP A 51 -9.50 4.02 -2.54
C TRP A 51 -8.35 3.66 -3.47
N VAL A 52 -7.21 3.40 -2.86
CA VAL A 52 -6.01 2.84 -3.49
C VAL A 52 -5.74 1.49 -2.85
N TYR A 53 -5.51 0.48 -3.68
CA TYR A 53 -5.15 -0.88 -3.26
C TYR A 53 -3.73 -1.16 -3.72
N PHE A 54 -2.94 -1.83 -2.89
CA PHE A 54 -1.56 -2.17 -3.20
C PHE A 54 -1.12 -3.37 -2.37
N SER A 55 -0.01 -4.00 -2.75
CA SER A 55 0.61 -5.06 -1.96
C SER A 55 1.83 -4.51 -1.23
N ALA A 56 2.07 -4.93 0.01
CA ALA A 56 3.23 -4.53 0.82
C ALA A 56 3.45 -5.49 1.99
N ASP A 57 4.65 -5.52 2.55
CA ASP A 57 5.05 -6.33 3.72
C ASP A 57 5.20 -5.44 4.97
N ASP A 58 4.54 -5.76 6.07
CA ASP A 58 4.67 -5.00 7.33
C ASP A 58 5.78 -5.54 8.26
N GLY A 59 6.53 -6.55 7.80
CA GLY A 59 7.56 -7.23 8.58
C GLY A 59 7.03 -8.21 9.62
N ILE A 60 5.70 -8.39 9.73
CA ILE A 60 5.06 -9.27 10.72
C ILE A 60 4.23 -10.37 10.02
N HIS A 61 3.39 -9.99 9.06
CA HIS A 61 2.45 -10.89 8.39
C HIS A 61 2.97 -11.37 7.03
N GLY A 62 4.17 -10.91 6.64
CA GLY A 62 4.68 -11.02 5.27
C GLY A 62 3.89 -10.12 4.32
N ARG A 63 4.09 -10.32 3.00
CA ARG A 63 3.36 -9.53 1.99
C ARG A 63 1.84 -9.74 2.08
N ARG A 64 1.08 -8.65 2.08
CA ARG A 64 -0.39 -8.61 2.20
C ARG A 64 -0.97 -7.56 1.25
N VAL A 65 -2.28 -7.60 1.04
CA VAL A 65 -3.00 -6.55 0.31
C VAL A 65 -3.44 -5.47 1.30
N TRP A 66 -3.17 -4.22 0.96
CA TRP A 66 -3.51 -3.04 1.73
C TRP A 66 -4.49 -2.18 0.94
N ARG A 67 -5.34 -1.45 1.67
CA ARG A 67 -6.21 -0.41 1.14
C ARG A 67 -5.92 0.89 1.85
N SER A 68 -5.70 1.96 1.10
CA SER A 68 -5.64 3.32 1.62
C SER A 68 -6.68 4.25 0.98
N SER A 69 -7.05 5.33 1.66
CA SER A 69 -7.64 6.49 0.99
C SER A 69 -6.60 7.16 0.10
N ALA A 70 -7.05 7.90 -0.92
CA ALA A 70 -6.14 8.65 -1.79
C ALA A 70 -5.24 9.65 -1.03
N SER A 71 -5.75 10.21 0.09
CA SER A 71 -5.00 11.10 1.00
C SER A 71 -4.07 10.36 1.97
N GLY A 72 -4.21 9.03 2.14
CA GLY A 72 -3.46 8.25 3.12
C GLY A 72 -3.98 8.31 4.56
N ASP A 73 -5.02 9.10 4.86
CA ASP A 73 -5.57 9.24 6.23
C ASP A 73 -6.23 7.96 6.76
N ASN A 74 -6.54 7.02 5.87
CA ASN A 74 -7.08 5.71 6.22
C ASN A 74 -6.26 4.67 5.49
N ILE A 75 -5.60 3.77 6.21
CA ILE A 75 -4.86 2.64 5.66
C ILE A 75 -5.11 1.39 6.49
N LYS A 76 -5.44 0.27 5.83
CA LYS A 76 -5.74 -1.00 6.47
C LYS A 76 -5.25 -2.18 5.64
N MET A 77 -4.71 -3.19 6.31
CA MET A 77 -4.50 -4.52 5.75
C MET A 77 -5.85 -5.19 5.49
N LEU A 78 -5.99 -5.86 4.36
CA LEU A 78 -7.16 -6.68 4.05
C LEU A 78 -6.92 -8.11 4.51
N ASN A 79 -7.86 -8.66 5.28
CA ASN A 79 -7.81 -10.04 5.72
C ASN A 79 -8.29 -10.96 4.58
N LEU A 80 -7.33 -11.42 3.78
CA LEU A 80 -7.55 -12.31 2.63
C LEU A 80 -7.00 -13.73 2.85
N ALA A 81 -6.24 -13.95 3.92
CA ALA A 81 -5.64 -15.22 4.32
C ALA A 81 -5.32 -15.21 5.83
N PRO A 82 -5.07 -16.37 6.45
CA PRO A 82 -4.71 -16.45 7.86
C PRO A 82 -3.50 -15.58 8.24
N ASP A 83 -3.50 -15.05 9.46
CA ASP A 83 -2.41 -14.24 10.03
C ASP A 83 -1.31 -15.14 10.61
N ASP A 84 -0.74 -16.01 9.77
CA ASP A 84 0.29 -17.00 10.16
C ASP A 84 1.72 -16.60 9.77
N GLY A 85 1.90 -15.38 9.25
CA GLY A 85 3.19 -14.84 8.81
C GLY A 85 3.66 -15.34 7.44
N ALA A 86 2.92 -16.23 6.77
CA ALA A 86 3.40 -16.86 5.53
C ALA A 86 3.42 -15.94 4.29
N GLY A 87 3.01 -14.67 4.38
CA GLY A 87 2.89 -13.81 3.21
C GLY A 87 1.83 -14.30 2.21
N LEU A 88 1.40 -13.43 1.30
CA LEU A 88 0.61 -13.75 0.13
C LEU A 88 1.51 -13.52 -1.07
N ASN A 89 1.51 -14.46 -2.02
CA ASN A 89 2.19 -14.25 -3.30
C ASN A 89 1.32 -13.42 -4.23
N VAL A 90 0.98 -12.20 -3.83
CA VAL A 90 0.10 -11.32 -4.63
C VAL A 90 0.82 -10.97 -5.93
N VAL A 91 0.29 -11.47 -7.05
CA VAL A 91 0.83 -11.24 -8.39
C VAL A 91 0.14 -10.08 -9.08
N GLN A 92 -1.16 -9.89 -8.83
CA GLN A 92 -1.93 -8.83 -9.47
C GLN A 92 -3.13 -8.40 -8.62
N ILE A 93 -3.44 -7.10 -8.68
CA ILE A 93 -4.68 -6.51 -8.19
C ILE A 93 -5.37 -5.84 -9.39
N PHE A 94 -6.63 -6.14 -9.65
CA PHE A 94 -7.38 -5.58 -10.79
C PHE A 94 -8.87 -5.46 -10.49
N THR A 95 -9.60 -4.72 -11.34
CA THR A 95 -11.05 -4.65 -11.30
C THR A 95 -11.69 -5.48 -12.40
N LEU A 96 -12.80 -6.14 -12.09
CA LEU A 96 -13.65 -6.84 -13.06
C LEU A 96 -15.11 -6.72 -12.63
N LEU A 97 -15.98 -6.27 -13.53
CA LEU A 97 -17.43 -6.12 -13.26
C LEU A 97 -17.74 -5.34 -11.96
N GLY A 98 -16.97 -4.28 -11.69
CA GLY A 98 -17.16 -3.43 -10.50
C GLY A 98 -16.67 -4.04 -9.18
N ARG A 99 -15.98 -5.18 -9.21
CA ARG A 99 -15.37 -5.82 -8.04
C ARG A 99 -13.85 -5.80 -8.16
N ILE A 100 -13.19 -5.84 -7.01
CA ILE A 100 -11.74 -5.94 -6.92
C ILE A 100 -11.38 -7.41 -6.79
N TYR A 101 -10.42 -7.83 -7.59
CA TYR A 101 -9.84 -9.16 -7.58
C TYR A 101 -8.34 -9.04 -7.33
N CYS A 102 -7.82 -9.98 -6.58
CA CYS A 102 -6.39 -10.20 -6.46
C CYS A 102 -6.09 -11.67 -6.78
N TYR A 103 -4.99 -11.90 -7.47
CA TYR A 103 -4.46 -13.23 -7.71
C TYR A 103 -3.23 -13.41 -6.82
N ALA A 104 -3.22 -14.47 -6.02
CA ALA A 104 -2.18 -14.82 -5.05
C ALA A 104 -1.89 -16.32 -5.06
#